data_AF-A0A2H3BFA2-F1
#
_entry.id   AF-A0A2H3BFA2-F1
#
_cell.length_a   1.000
_cell.length_b   1.000
_cell.length_c   1.000
_cell.angle_alpha   90.00
_cell.angle_beta   90.00
_cell.angle_gamma   90.00
#
_symmetry.space_group_name_H-M   'P 1'
#
loop_
_entity.id
_entity.type
_entity.pdbx_description
1 polymer ?
#
loop_
_entity_poly.entity_id
_entity_poly.type
_entity_poly.pdbx_seq_one_letter_code
_entity_poly.pdbx_strand_id
1 'polypeptide(L)'
;AKWIDHNVYPQNLVELANPPTGNGTEALDQPGFKHITLKAIDILQECSKANDSGWFMMRQASTRLDLDMMHILDYYHALSKLLELDDTIKATIQHESDDIGKYESTLIVVTANHGHGL
;
A
#
# COMPACT_ATOMS: atom_id res chain seq x y z
N ALA A 1 9.91 1.21 6.58
CA ALA A 1 9.96 -0.12 7.21
C ALA A 1 9.14 -1.15 6.40
N LYS A 2 9.42 -2.45 6.52
CA LYS A 2 8.72 -3.52 5.77
C LYS A 2 7.44 -3.93 6.48
N TRP A 3 6.49 -4.58 5.78
CA TRP A 3 5.24 -5.06 6.39
C TRP A 3 5.51 -6.05 7.53
N ILE A 4 6.49 -6.93 7.35
CA ILE A 4 6.93 -7.87 8.37
C ILE A 4 7.46 -7.16 9.61
N ASP A 5 8.15 -6.02 9.45
CA ASP A 5 8.64 -5.22 10.57
C ASP A 5 7.48 -4.55 11.32
N HIS A 6 6.35 -4.27 10.67
CA HIS A 6 5.18 -3.67 11.34
C HIS A 6 4.29 -4.72 12.02
N ASN A 7 4.22 -5.95 11.50
CA ASN A 7 3.24 -6.95 11.94
C ASN A 7 3.84 -8.14 12.71
N VAL A 8 5.10 -8.48 12.45
CA VAL A 8 5.75 -9.69 13.00
C VAL A 8 6.96 -9.33 13.84
N TYR A 9 7.78 -8.37 13.39
CA TYR A 9 9.01 -7.94 14.08
C TYR A 9 9.04 -6.43 14.34
N PRO A 10 8.12 -5.89 15.16
CA PRO A 10 8.07 -4.46 15.53
C PRO A 10 9.37 -3.95 16.17
N GLN A 11 10.19 -4.85 16.72
CA GLN A 11 11.49 -4.54 17.30
C GLN A 11 12.49 -4.01 16.26
N ASN A 12 12.36 -4.38 14.98
CA ASN A 12 13.23 -3.91 13.89
C ASN A 12 13.05 -2.41 13.59
N LEU A 13 12.01 -1.77 14.14
CA LEU A 13 11.71 -0.35 13.95
C LEU A 13 12.47 0.55 14.93
N VAL A 14 12.91 -0.02 16.06
CA VAL A 14 13.49 0.70 17.20
C VAL A 14 14.95 1.12 16.96
N GLU A 15 15.61 0.60 15.92
CA GLU A 15 17.00 0.96 15.60
C GLU A 15 17.15 1.84 14.34
N LEU A 16 16.03 2.24 13.74
CA LEU A 16 16.03 3.03 12.51
C LEU A 16 15.83 4.52 12.84
N ALA A 17 16.94 5.28 12.83
CA ALA A 17 16.93 6.74 12.98
C ALA A 17 16.46 7.45 11.69
N ASN A 18 15.24 7.14 11.24
CA ASN A 18 14.68 7.58 9.96
C ASN A 18 13.37 8.42 10.08
N PRO A 19 13.25 9.36 11.03
CA PRO A 19 12.06 10.19 11.12
C PRO A 19 12.05 11.21 9.97
N PRO A 20 10.89 11.48 9.34
CA PRO A 20 10.78 12.46 8.26
C PRO A 20 11.09 13.90 8.72
N THR A 21 11.11 14.14 10.02
CA THR A 21 11.49 15.42 10.65
C THR A 21 13.01 15.61 10.80
N GLY A 22 13.83 14.58 10.56
CA GLY A 22 15.28 14.67 10.68
C GLY A 22 15.81 14.76 12.12
N ASN A 23 14.96 14.55 13.12
CA ASN A 23 15.31 14.70 14.55
C ASN A 23 16.09 13.51 15.16
N GLY A 24 16.50 12.53 14.36
CA GLY A 24 17.26 11.34 14.82
C GLY A 24 16.48 10.37 15.71
N THR A 25 15.20 10.63 15.97
CA THR A 25 14.26 9.76 16.69
C THR A 25 13.71 8.63 15.81
N GLU A 26 13.29 7.52 16.39
CA GLU A 26 12.73 6.39 15.64
C GLU A 26 11.41 6.72 14.94
N ALA A 27 11.24 6.29 13.69
CA ALA A 27 9.97 6.44 12.96
C ALA A 27 9.08 5.21 13.18
N LEU A 28 8.51 5.10 14.38
CA LEU A 28 7.69 3.95 14.77
C LEU A 28 6.31 3.90 14.07
N ASP A 29 5.81 5.06 13.60
CA ASP A 29 4.49 5.19 12.98
C ASP A 29 4.59 5.61 11.51
N GLN A 30 5.28 4.82 10.69
CA GLN A 30 5.27 5.03 9.24
C GLN A 30 3.95 4.49 8.66
N PRO A 31 3.20 5.30 7.88
CA PRO A 31 1.94 4.83 7.31
C PRO A 31 2.19 3.68 6.33
N GLY A 32 1.47 2.57 6.56
CA GLY A 32 1.54 1.38 5.71
C GLY A 32 0.91 1.59 4.33
N PHE A 33 1.11 0.64 3.43
CA PHE A 33 0.61 0.73 2.05
C PHE A 33 -0.91 0.86 1.99
N LYS A 34 -1.62 0.14 2.87
CA LYS A 34 -3.08 0.22 3.04
C LYS A 34 -3.56 1.63 3.40
N HIS A 35 -2.99 2.24 4.43
CA HIS A 35 -3.44 3.52 4.96
C HIS A 35 -3.30 4.66 3.93
N ILE A 36 -2.17 4.68 3.22
CA ILE A 36 -1.92 5.66 2.15
C ILE A 36 -2.94 5.48 1.02
N THR A 37 -3.27 4.24 0.67
CA THR A 37 -4.20 3.93 -0.43
C THR A 37 -5.62 4.37 -0.09
N LEU A 38 -6.12 4.05 1.10
CA LEU A 38 -7.44 4.49 1.56
C LEU A 38 -7.54 6.02 1.61
N LYS A 39 -6.52 6.69 2.16
CA LYS A 39 -6.54 8.15 2.24
C LYS A 39 -6.52 8.83 0.87
N ALA A 40 -5.84 8.25 -0.10
CA ALA A 40 -5.84 8.76 -1.47
C ALA A 40 -7.22 8.62 -2.13
N ILE A 41 -7.90 7.49 -1.92
CA ILE A 41 -9.28 7.27 -2.38
C ILE A 41 -10.21 8.33 -1.78
N ASP A 42 -10.12 8.57 -0.46
CA ASP A 42 -10.95 9.60 0.21
C ASP A 42 -10.78 10.98 -0.43
N ILE A 43 -9.53 11.40 -0.67
CA ILE A 43 -9.24 12.70 -1.28
C ILE A 43 -9.81 12.79 -2.70
N LEU A 44 -9.60 11.74 -3.51
CA LEU A 44 -10.12 11.70 -4.87
C LEU A 44 -11.64 11.71 -4.91
N GLN A 45 -12.29 11.01 -3.99
CA GLN A 45 -13.73 10.98 -3.85
C GLN A 45 -14.29 12.36 -3.47
N GLU A 46 -13.67 13.06 -2.53
CA GLU A 46 -14.07 14.42 -2.16
C GLU A 46 -13.88 15.41 -3.31
N CYS A 47 -12.77 15.32 -4.05
CA CYS A 47 -12.55 16.12 -5.25
C CYS A 47 -13.55 15.81 -6.37
N SER A 48 -13.92 14.54 -6.53
CA SER A 48 -14.90 14.07 -7.51
C SER A 48 -16.30 14.61 -7.22
N LYS A 49 -16.73 14.63 -5.96
CA LYS A 49 -18.01 15.23 -5.53
C LYS A 49 -18.09 16.72 -5.85
N ALA A 50 -16.98 17.45 -5.66
CA ALA A 50 -16.95 18.89 -5.94
C ALA A 50 -17.10 19.23 -7.43
N ASN A 51 -16.64 18.34 -8.31
CA ASN A 51 -16.56 18.56 -9.75
C ASN A 51 -17.53 17.70 -10.58
N ASP A 52 -18.43 16.95 -9.92
CA ASP A 52 -19.37 15.98 -10.53
C ASP A 52 -18.72 15.11 -11.62
N SER A 53 -17.52 14.60 -11.34
CA SER A 53 -16.67 13.88 -12.30
C SER A 53 -16.13 12.59 -11.72
N GLY A 54 -15.81 11.61 -12.56
CA GLY A 54 -15.13 10.39 -12.13
C GLY A 54 -13.66 10.63 -11.77
N TRP A 55 -13.07 9.75 -10.96
CA TRP A 55 -11.64 9.77 -10.65
C TRP A 55 -10.96 8.49 -11.13
N PHE A 56 -9.66 8.58 -11.36
CA PHE A 56 -8.81 7.45 -11.73
C PHE A 56 -7.59 7.42 -10.82
N MET A 57 -7.28 6.26 -10.27
CA MET A 57 -6.12 6.03 -9.43
C MET A 57 -5.34 4.82 -9.92
N MET A 58 -4.05 5.02 -10.17
CA MET A 58 -3.10 3.92 -10.34
C MET A 58 -2.24 3.83 -9.09
N ARG A 59 -2.19 2.64 -8.49
CA ARG A 59 -1.27 2.35 -7.39
C ARG A 59 -0.36 1.19 -7.78
N GLN A 60 0.93 1.45 -7.85
CA GLN A 60 1.94 0.41 -8.07
C GLN A 60 2.53 -0.02 -6.72
N ALA A 61 2.43 -1.31 -6.41
CA ALA A 61 3.24 -1.93 -5.34
C ALA A 61 4.67 -2.28 -5.82
N SER A 62 4.94 -2.07 -7.12
CA SER A 62 6.03 -2.65 -7.89
C SER A 62 7.43 -2.26 -7.43
N THR A 63 7.68 -1.03 -6.96
CA THR A 63 9.04 -0.62 -6.58
C THR A 63 9.64 -1.46 -5.44
N ARG A 64 8.83 -2.16 -4.64
CA ARG A 64 9.31 -3.05 -3.56
C ARG A 64 9.29 -4.55 -3.89
N LEU A 65 8.40 -4.99 -4.78
CA LEU A 65 8.34 -6.40 -5.22
C LEU A 65 9.40 -6.67 -6.30
N ASP A 66 9.47 -5.77 -7.28
CA ASP A 66 10.31 -5.85 -8.48
C ASP A 66 11.78 -5.53 -8.13
N LEU A 67 12.03 -4.34 -7.54
CA LEU A 67 13.39 -3.81 -7.35
C LEU A 67 14.15 -4.34 -6.12
N ASP A 68 13.45 -4.54 -4.99
CA ASP A 68 14.09 -4.84 -3.70
C ASP A 68 14.17 -6.34 -3.35
N MET A 69 13.31 -7.19 -3.92
CA MET A 69 13.13 -8.57 -3.44
C MET A 69 13.27 -9.63 -4.54
N MET A 70 12.61 -9.46 -5.69
CA MET A 70 12.71 -10.47 -6.76
C MET A 70 14.02 -10.37 -7.56
N HIS A 71 14.66 -9.19 -7.64
CA HIS A 71 16.03 -9.08 -8.14
C HIS A 71 17.09 -9.65 -7.18
N ILE A 72 16.83 -9.66 -5.87
CA ILE A 72 17.77 -10.14 -4.84
C ILE A 72 17.44 -11.59 -4.42
N LEU A 73 16.43 -12.22 -5.03
CA LEU A 73 15.94 -13.58 -4.71
C LEU A 73 15.48 -13.75 -3.25
N ASP A 74 15.02 -12.67 -2.61
CA ASP A 74 14.47 -12.69 -1.25
C ASP A 74 12.96 -12.98 -1.28
N TYR A 75 12.65 -14.26 -1.50
CA TYR A 75 11.28 -14.75 -1.69
C TYR A 75 10.39 -14.56 -0.45
N TYR A 76 10.93 -14.63 0.77
CA TYR A 76 10.16 -14.51 2.00
C TYR A 76 9.63 -13.09 2.21
N HIS A 77 10.49 -12.09 1.96
CA HIS A 77 10.06 -10.69 2.01
C HIS A 77 9.19 -10.32 0.80
N ALA A 78 9.42 -10.91 -0.38
CA ALA A 78 8.53 -10.74 -1.53
C ALA A 78 7.10 -11.22 -1.22
N LEU A 79 6.96 -12.40 -0.61
CA LEU A 79 5.65 -12.94 -0.23
C LEU A 79 4.95 -12.04 0.81
N SER A 80 5.69 -11.53 1.79
CA SER A 80 5.13 -10.58 2.77
C SER A 80 4.54 -9.33 2.10
N LYS A 81 5.15 -8.85 1.01
CA LYS A 81 4.63 -7.71 0.24
C LYS A 81 3.45 -8.07 -0.65
N LEU A 82 3.41 -9.30 -1.16
CA LEU A 82 2.22 -9.81 -1.85
C LEU A 82 1.02 -9.90 -0.90
N LEU A 83 1.24 -10.32 0.34
CA LEU A 83 0.20 -10.34 1.38
C LEU A 83 -0.26 -8.92 1.77
N GLU A 84 0.67 -7.95 1.85
CA GLU A 84 0.31 -6.54 2.07
C GLU A 84 -0.55 -5.97 0.92
N LEU A 85 -0.26 -6.36 -0.32
CA LEU A 85 -1.06 -5.98 -1.49
C LEU A 85 -2.46 -6.59 -1.42
N ASP A 86 -2.57 -7.88 -1.08
CA ASP A 86 -3.85 -8.57 -0.91
C ASP A 86 -4.72 -7.94 0.20
N ASP A 87 -4.13 -7.65 1.37
CA ASP A 87 -4.83 -6.95 2.47
C ASP A 87 -5.30 -5.56 2.05
N THR A 88 -4.50 -4.86 1.23
CA THR A 88 -4.88 -3.54 0.72
C THR A 88 -6.02 -3.61 -0.29
N ILE A 89 -6.01 -4.61 -1.19
CA ILE A 89 -7.11 -4.81 -2.14
C ILE A 89 -8.42 -5.10 -1.40
N LYS A 90 -8.38 -6.00 -0.39
CA LYS A 90 -9.55 -6.29 0.45
C LYS A 90 -10.05 -5.05 1.16
N ALA A 91 -9.15 -4.27 1.76
CA ALA A 91 -9.51 -3.03 2.42
C ALA A 91 -10.11 -1.99 1.45
N THR A 92 -9.60 -1.88 0.22
CA THR A 92 -10.17 -1.01 -0.81
C THR A 92 -11.57 -1.45 -1.22
N ILE A 93 -11.79 -2.75 -1.46
CA ILE A 93 -13.12 -3.29 -1.78
C ILE A 93 -14.10 -3.00 -0.66
N GLN A 94 -13.69 -3.23 0.59
CA GLN A 94 -14.52 -2.97 1.77
C GLN A 94 -14.84 -1.47 1.90
N HIS A 95 -13.85 -0.59 1.75
CA HIS A 95 -14.04 0.86 1.80
C HIS A 95 -15.01 1.37 0.72
N GLU A 96 -14.90 0.85 -0.50
CA GLU A 96 -15.81 1.19 -1.60
C GLU A 96 -17.23 0.65 -1.38
N SER A 97 -17.38 -0.46 -0.66
CA SER A 97 -18.67 -1.12 -0.40
C SER A 97 -19.40 -0.53 0.81
N ASP A 98 -18.69 -0.39 1.93
CA ASP A 98 -19.28 -0.05 3.24
C ASP A 98 -19.24 1.47 3.50
N ASP A 99 -18.15 2.16 3.15
CA ASP A 99 -17.94 3.56 3.51
C ASP A 99 -18.40 4.52 2.40
N ILE A 100 -18.08 4.22 1.14
CA ILE A 100 -18.43 5.07 -0.01
C ILE A 100 -19.73 4.62 -0.67
N GLY A 101 -20.04 3.32 -0.64
CA GLY A 101 -21.23 2.73 -1.27
C GLY A 101 -21.25 2.81 -2.79
N LYS A 102 -20.09 2.92 -3.45
CA LYS A 102 -19.94 3.05 -4.91
C LYS A 102 -19.33 1.83 -5.59
N TYR A 103 -19.15 0.72 -4.88
CA TYR A 103 -18.53 -0.49 -5.39
C TYR A 103 -19.05 -0.95 -6.77
N GLU A 104 -20.37 -0.94 -6.99
CA GLU A 104 -21.00 -1.32 -8.28
C GLU A 104 -20.62 -0.39 -9.46
N SER A 105 -20.14 0.82 -9.17
CA SER A 105 -19.70 1.81 -10.16
C SER A 105 -18.17 1.93 -10.27
N THR A 106 -17.42 1.15 -9.48
CA THR A 106 -15.96 1.23 -9.40
C THR A 106 -15.32 0.01 -10.07
N LEU A 107 -14.49 0.24 -11.10
CA LEU A 107 -13.70 -0.83 -11.74
C LEU A 107 -12.33 -0.96 -11.08
N ILE A 108 -12.07 -2.10 -10.43
CA ILE A 108 -10.77 -2.43 -9.84
C ILE A 108 -10.05 -3.42 -10.76
N VAL A 109 -8.89 -3.02 -11.29
CA VAL A 109 -8.05 -3.88 -12.14
C VAL A 109 -6.73 -4.16 -11.43
N VAL A 110 -6.42 -5.45 -11.26
CA VAL A 110 -5.15 -5.92 -10.69
C VAL A 110 -4.36 -6.63 -11.78
N THR A 111 -3.14 -6.17 -12.04
CA THR A 111 -2.26 -6.75 -13.05
C THR A 111 -0.79 -6.59 -12.66
N ALA A 112 0.10 -7.29 -13.35
CA ALA A 112 1.54 -7.15 -13.25
C ALA A 112 2.11 -6.49 -14.51
N ASN A 113 3.19 -5.72 -14.37
CA ASN A 113 3.97 -5.19 -15.50
C ASN A 113 4.72 -6.32 -16.24
N HIS A 114 5.33 -7.24 -15.50
CA HIS A 114 5.97 -8.46 -15.99
C HIS A 114 6.03 -9.52 -14.88
N GLY A 115 6.33 -10.76 -15.25
CA GLY A 115 6.62 -11.85 -14.31
C GLY A 115 8.11 -11.94 -13.97
N HIS A 116 8.43 -12.48 -12.81
CA HIS A 116 9.80 -12.88 -12.44
C HIS A 116 9.93 -14.40 -12.48
N GLY A 117 11.12 -14.88 -12.84
CA GLY A 117 11.43 -16.31 -12.84
C GLY A 117 11.43 -16.86 -11.42
N LEU A 118 10.59 -17.88 -11.19
CA LEU A 118 10.73 -18.81 -10.08
C LEU A 118 11.86 -19.80 -10.41
#